data_AF-U2R0E2-F1
#
_entry.id   AF-U2R0E2-F1
#
_cell.length_a   1.000
_cell.length_b   1.000
_cell.length_c   1.000
_cell.angle_alpha   90.00
_cell.angle_beta   90.00
_cell.angle_gamma   90.00
#
_symmetry.space_group_name_H-M   'P 1'
#
loop_
_entity.id
_entity.type
_entity.pdbx_description
1 polymer ?
#
loop_
_entity_poly.entity_id
_entity_poly.type
_entity_poly.pdbx_seq_one_letter_code
_entity_poly.pdbx_strand_id
1 'polypeptide(L)'
;MTIAQIISLLEATSLSDTPDLEHTIESVCGSDMMSDVLAFIKKDALLLTGLNNLQVIRTAEMLDIVCLVFVRGKQPQPEMLQMAENLGITVLTTEHTMFDACGILYHAGLRGGSRNDA
;
A
#
# COMPACT_ATOMS: atom_id res chain seq x y z
N MET A 1 6.12 10.79 2.85
CA MET A 1 6.43 9.99 4.06
C MET A 1 7.22 8.77 3.61
N THR A 2 8.34 8.42 4.25
CA THR A 2 9.15 7.29 3.77
C THR A 2 8.51 5.94 4.12
N ILE A 3 8.84 4.90 3.36
CA ILE A 3 8.38 3.52 3.66
C ILE A 3 8.83 3.09 5.06
N ALA A 4 10.05 3.43 5.48
CA ALA A 4 10.53 3.17 6.85
C ALA A 4 9.62 3.79 7.93
N GLN A 5 9.18 5.04 7.72
CA GLN A 5 8.25 5.72 8.64
C GLN A 5 6.90 5.02 8.67
N ILE A 6 6.38 4.60 7.51
CA ILE A 6 5.10 3.88 7.40
C ILE A 6 5.17 2.54 8.15
N ILE A 7 6.25 1.79 7.98
CA ILE A 7 6.49 0.53 8.72
C ILE A 7 6.42 0.78 10.22
N SER A 8 7.12 1.82 10.70
CA SER A 8 7.11 2.16 12.13
C SER A 8 5.74 2.61 12.63
N LEU A 9 4.99 3.38 11.84
CA LEU A 9 3.68 3.90 12.24
C LEU A 9 2.61 2.83 12.29
N LEU A 10 2.64 1.89 11.35
CA LEU A 10 1.65 0.82 11.22
C LEU A 10 2.05 -0.47 11.94
N GLU A 11 3.17 -0.46 12.68
CA GLU A 11 3.76 -1.67 13.26
C GLU A 11 3.85 -2.81 12.21
N ALA A 12 4.16 -2.44 10.97
CA ALA A 12 4.04 -3.34 9.84
C ALA A 12 5.28 -4.25 9.72
N THR A 13 5.08 -5.42 9.14
CA THR A 13 6.16 -6.34 8.76
C THR A 13 6.35 -6.28 7.25
N SER A 14 7.60 -6.11 6.81
CA SER A 14 7.94 -6.25 5.39
C SER A 14 7.87 -7.71 4.97
N LEU A 15 7.16 -7.97 3.88
CA LEU A 15 7.10 -9.27 3.21
C LEU A 15 7.96 -9.30 1.93
N SER A 16 8.48 -8.15 1.50
CA SER A 16 9.50 -8.04 0.46
C SER A 16 10.89 -8.37 1.01
N ASP A 17 11.71 -9.02 0.20
CA ASP A 17 13.11 -9.34 0.54
C ASP A 17 13.98 -8.08 0.53
N THR A 18 13.73 -7.17 -0.43
CA THR A 18 14.51 -5.92 -0.60
C THR A 18 13.61 -4.67 -0.65
N PRO A 19 12.99 -4.26 0.47
CA PRO A 19 12.13 -3.08 0.49
C PRO A 19 12.94 -1.78 0.30
N ASP A 20 12.44 -0.86 -0.53
CA ASP A 20 13.02 0.49 -0.69
C ASP A 20 12.56 1.41 0.45
N LEU A 21 13.22 1.28 1.60
CA LEU A 21 12.84 1.95 2.84
C LEU A 21 12.85 3.50 2.77
N GLU A 22 13.68 4.06 1.89
CA GLU A 22 13.86 5.51 1.73
C GLU A 22 12.89 6.11 0.71
N HIS A 23 12.17 5.28 -0.05
CA HIS A 23 11.18 5.76 -1.00
C HIS A 23 10.12 6.61 -0.31
N THR A 24 9.83 7.79 -0.86
CA THR A 24 8.85 8.72 -0.29
C THR A 24 7.49 8.52 -0.94
N ILE A 25 6.51 8.14 -0.14
CA ILE A 25 5.10 8.07 -0.53
C ILE A 25 4.47 9.47 -0.42
N GLU A 26 3.83 9.91 -1.51
CA GLU A 26 3.12 11.19 -1.56
C GLU A 26 1.64 11.07 -1.19
N SER A 27 1.02 9.95 -1.54
CA SER A 27 -0.42 9.75 -1.34
C SER A 27 -0.77 8.32 -0.94
N VAL A 28 -1.93 8.16 -0.30
CA VAL A 28 -2.44 6.84 0.13
C VAL A 28 -3.88 6.61 -0.33
N CYS A 29 -4.21 5.38 -0.70
CA CYS A 29 -5.58 4.95 -0.90
C CYS A 29 -5.85 3.75 0.00
N GLY A 30 -6.98 3.76 0.71
CA GLY A 30 -7.48 2.59 1.42
C GLY A 30 -8.73 2.06 0.74
N SER A 31 -8.66 0.90 0.10
CA SER A 31 -9.83 0.29 -0.55
C SER A 31 -9.66 -1.21 -0.82
N ASP A 32 -10.79 -1.91 -0.81
CA ASP A 32 -10.92 -3.29 -1.31
C ASP A 32 -11.54 -3.34 -2.72
N MET A 33 -12.07 -2.21 -3.20
CA MET A 33 -12.70 -2.10 -4.51
C MET A 33 -11.70 -1.55 -5.52
N MET A 34 -11.22 -2.41 -6.42
CA MET A 34 -10.22 -2.01 -7.44
C MET A 34 -10.71 -0.90 -8.38
N SER A 35 -12.02 -0.76 -8.58
CA SER A 35 -12.60 0.39 -9.30
C SER A 35 -12.30 1.72 -8.62
N ASP A 36 -12.32 1.75 -7.29
CA ASP A 36 -12.04 2.96 -6.52
C ASP A 36 -10.55 3.25 -6.53
N VAL A 37 -9.72 2.20 -6.44
CA VAL A 37 -8.27 2.30 -6.58
C VAL A 37 -7.92 2.94 -7.92
N LEU A 38 -8.48 2.44 -9.03
CA LEU A 38 -8.28 3.00 -10.38
C LEU A 38 -8.77 4.45 -10.53
N ALA A 39 -9.80 4.85 -9.79
CA ALA A 39 -10.40 6.19 -9.91
C ALA A 39 -9.72 7.26 -9.05
N PHE A 40 -9.06 6.88 -7.94
CA PHE A 40 -8.64 7.84 -6.90
C PHE A 40 -7.14 7.79 -6.55
N ILE A 41 -6.37 6.85 -7.10
CA ILE A 41 -4.92 6.79 -6.88
C ILE A 41 -4.15 7.74 -7.79
N LYS A 42 -3.08 8.31 -7.24
CA LYS A 42 -2.07 9.10 -7.94
C LYS A 42 -0.79 8.27 -8.09
N LYS A 43 0.17 8.75 -8.88
CA LYS A 43 1.51 8.14 -8.97
C LYS A 43 2.21 8.11 -7.60
N ASP A 44 3.13 7.16 -7.43
CA ASP A 44 3.97 7.00 -6.23
C ASP A 44 3.15 6.91 -4.92
N ALA A 45 2.04 6.17 -5.02
CA ALA A 45 1.10 5.98 -3.93
C ALA A 45 1.34 4.71 -3.15
N LEU A 46 0.74 4.69 -1.95
CA LEU A 46 0.55 3.50 -1.13
C LEU A 46 -0.90 3.02 -1.21
N LEU A 47 -1.11 1.71 -1.32
CA LEU A 47 -2.45 1.10 -1.21
C LEU A 47 -2.58 0.25 0.05
N LEU A 48 -3.51 0.64 0.92
CA LEU A 48 -4.02 -0.17 2.02
C LEU A 48 -5.18 -1.03 1.52
N THR A 49 -5.06 -2.34 1.61
CA THR A 49 -6.12 -3.25 1.17
C THR A 49 -6.21 -4.50 2.03
N GLY A 50 -7.43 -5.00 2.17
CA GLY A 50 -7.71 -6.35 2.61
C GLY A 50 -7.93 -7.32 1.46
N LEU A 51 -8.07 -6.87 0.21
CA LEU A 51 -8.20 -7.81 -0.90
C LEU A 51 -6.87 -8.55 -1.06
N ASN A 52 -6.86 -9.88 -0.96
CA ASN A 52 -5.65 -10.69 -0.95
C ASN A 52 -5.65 -11.67 -2.11
N ASN A 53 -5.47 -11.15 -3.33
CA ASN A 53 -5.38 -11.94 -4.55
C ASN A 53 -4.49 -11.22 -5.57
N LEU A 54 -4.15 -11.93 -6.65
CA LEU A 54 -3.21 -11.44 -7.67
C LEU A 54 -3.67 -10.17 -8.41
N GLN A 55 -4.97 -9.84 -8.40
CA GLN A 55 -5.47 -8.63 -9.06
C GLN A 55 -4.91 -7.36 -8.42
N VAL A 56 -4.65 -7.41 -7.10
CA VAL A 56 -4.08 -6.28 -6.34
C VAL A 56 -2.72 -5.88 -6.89
N ILE A 57 -1.83 -6.85 -7.14
CA ILE A 57 -0.47 -6.59 -7.62
C ILE A 57 -0.51 -6.01 -9.04
N ARG A 58 -1.41 -6.52 -9.89
CA ARG A 58 -1.60 -6.02 -11.26
C ARG A 58 -2.18 -4.61 -11.28
N THR A 59 -3.14 -4.32 -10.41
CA THR A 59 -3.68 -2.95 -10.29
C THR A 59 -2.60 -2.00 -9.76
N ALA A 60 -1.75 -2.46 -8.85
CA ALA A 60 -0.63 -1.68 -8.35
C ALA A 60 0.38 -1.33 -9.44
N GLU A 61 0.75 -2.30 -10.28
CA GLU A 61 1.57 -2.05 -11.48
C GLU A 61 0.95 -1.00 -12.41
N MET A 62 -0.34 -1.16 -12.76
CA MET A 62 -1.03 -0.27 -13.71
C MET A 62 -1.10 1.18 -13.25
N LEU A 63 -1.00 1.43 -11.94
CA LEU A 63 -1.19 2.74 -11.32
C LEU A 63 0.09 3.33 -10.74
N ASP A 64 1.26 2.73 -11.02
CA ASP A 64 2.54 3.13 -10.44
C ASP A 64 2.49 3.18 -8.89
N ILE A 65 1.83 2.20 -8.26
CA ILE A 65 1.82 2.03 -6.80
C ILE A 65 3.11 1.35 -6.39
N VAL A 66 3.88 2.01 -5.55
CA VAL A 66 5.22 1.56 -5.12
C VAL A 66 5.18 0.77 -3.81
N CYS A 67 4.08 0.89 -3.04
CA CYS A 67 3.92 0.19 -1.77
C CYS A 67 2.50 -0.35 -1.56
N LEU A 68 2.41 -1.62 -1.21
CA LEU A 68 1.17 -2.33 -0.86
C LEU A 68 1.19 -2.72 0.61
N VAL A 69 0.11 -2.45 1.33
CA VAL A 69 -0.04 -2.82 2.74
C VAL A 69 -1.29 -3.64 2.94
N PHE A 70 -1.10 -4.90 3.31
CA PHE A 70 -2.17 -5.82 3.67
C PHE A 70 -2.59 -5.61 5.12
N VAL A 71 -3.87 -5.29 5.33
CA VAL A 71 -4.43 -5.03 6.68
C VAL A 71 -4.99 -6.30 7.32
N ARG A 72 -5.13 -6.30 8.65
CA ARG A 72 -5.66 -7.41 9.48
C ARG A 72 -4.78 -8.67 9.47
N GLY A 73 -3.46 -8.50 9.42
CA GLY A 73 -2.49 -9.60 9.46
C GLY A 73 -2.54 -10.51 8.24
N LYS A 74 -3.10 -10.02 7.13
CA LYS A 74 -3.27 -10.83 5.91
C LYS A 74 -1.90 -11.20 5.32
N GLN A 75 -1.75 -12.48 5.01
CA GLN A 75 -0.55 -13.06 4.41
C GLN A 75 -0.82 -13.36 2.93
N PRO A 76 -0.20 -12.64 2.00
CA PRO A 76 -0.27 -12.93 0.57
C PRO A 76 0.33 -14.29 0.23
N GLN A 77 -0.17 -14.88 -0.85
CA GLN A 77 0.42 -16.11 -1.38
C GLN A 77 1.82 -15.82 -1.94
N PRO A 78 2.75 -16.79 -1.91
CA PRO A 78 4.11 -16.62 -2.43
C PRO A 78 4.15 -16.10 -3.87
N GLU A 79 3.20 -16.51 -4.69
CA GLU A 79 3.05 -16.05 -6.09
C GLU A 79 2.86 -14.54 -6.20
N MET A 80 2.12 -13.94 -5.25
CA MET A 80 1.88 -12.51 -5.20
C MET A 80 3.15 -11.76 -4.79
N LEU A 81 3.88 -12.27 -3.79
CA LEU A 81 5.14 -11.69 -3.34
C LEU A 81 6.19 -11.73 -4.45
N GLN A 82 6.30 -12.86 -5.16
CA GLN A 82 7.21 -13.00 -6.28
C GLN A 82 6.89 -12.02 -7.43
N MET A 83 5.61 -11.82 -7.73
CA MET A 83 5.20 -10.86 -8.74
C MET A 83 5.49 -9.42 -8.30
N ALA A 84 5.22 -9.08 -7.04
CA ALA A 84 5.51 -7.76 -6.50
C ALA A 84 7.01 -7.44 -6.54
N GLU A 85 7.87 -8.40 -6.16
CA GLU A 85 9.33 -8.26 -6.22
C GLU A 85 9.81 -7.99 -7.65
N ASN A 86 9.30 -8.73 -8.64
CA ASN A 86 9.66 -8.53 -10.05
C ASN A 86 9.24 -7.15 -10.58
N LEU A 87 8.25 -6.52 -9.96
CA LEU A 87 7.72 -5.21 -10.32
C LEU A 87 8.30 -4.08 -9.45
N GLY A 88 9.16 -4.41 -8.47
CA GLY A 88 9.71 -3.43 -7.52
C GLY A 88 8.68 -2.85 -6.55
N ILE A 89 7.57 -3.55 -6.29
CA ILE A 89 6.52 -3.11 -5.38
C ILE A 89 6.83 -3.62 -3.99
N THR A 90 7.00 -2.72 -3.02
CA THR A 90 7.21 -3.10 -1.62
C THR A 90 5.91 -3.62 -1.02
N VAL A 91 5.93 -4.82 -0.43
CA VAL A 91 4.77 -5.44 0.20
C VAL A 91 4.95 -5.49 1.71
N LEU A 92 3.98 -4.94 2.44
CA LEU A 92 3.92 -4.93 3.89
C LEU A 92 2.64 -5.61 4.38
N THR A 93 2.63 -6.03 5.64
CA THR A 93 1.42 -6.47 6.35
C THR A 93 1.36 -5.85 7.74
N THR A 94 0.16 -5.52 8.21
CA THR A 94 -0.09 -4.96 9.55
C THR A 94 -1.30 -5.62 10.20
N GLU A 95 -1.25 -5.79 11.52
CA GLU A 95 -2.39 -6.28 12.31
C GLU A 95 -3.54 -5.26 12.40
N HIS A 96 -3.29 -3.98 12.11
CA HIS A 96 -4.32 -2.95 12.13
C HIS A 96 -5.44 -3.23 11.14
N THR A 97 -6.66 -2.80 11.50
CA THR A 97 -7.78 -2.78 10.55
C THR A 97 -7.58 -1.67 9.51
N MET A 98 -8.32 -1.72 8.40
CA MET A 98 -8.24 -0.67 7.38
C MET A 98 -8.51 0.73 7.94
N PHE A 99 -9.54 0.85 8.79
CA PHE A 99 -9.89 2.13 9.38
C PHE A 99 -8.78 2.67 10.28
N ASP A 100 -8.23 1.82 11.15
CA ASP A 100 -7.16 2.22 12.07
C ASP A 100 -5.89 2.61 11.31
N ALA A 101 -5.47 1.80 10.34
CA ALA A 101 -4.30 2.08 9.51
C ALA A 101 -4.46 3.41 8.76
N CYS A 102 -5.62 3.66 8.15
CA CYS A 102 -5.93 4.95 7.52
C CYS A 102 -5.88 6.10 8.52
N GLY A 103 -6.46 5.92 9.72
CA GLY A 103 -6.47 6.94 10.77
C GLY A 103 -5.07 7.30 11.27
N ILE A 104 -4.21 6.30 11.48
CA ILE A 104 -2.82 6.48 11.89
C ILE A 104 -2.05 7.27 10.83
N LEU A 105 -2.10 6.85 9.57
CA LEU A 105 -1.39 7.52 8.47
C LEU A 105 -1.90 8.95 8.26
N TYR A 106 -3.22 9.14 8.34
CA TYR A 106 -3.82 10.46 8.26
C TYR A 106 -3.33 11.36 9.41
N HIS A 107 -3.32 10.88 10.65
CA HIS A 107 -2.81 11.69 11.77
C HIS A 107 -1.32 12.04 11.62
N ALA A 108 -0.54 11.14 11.03
CA ALA A 108 0.87 11.35 10.71
C ALA A 108 1.12 12.28 9.50
N GLY A 109 0.06 12.78 8.86
CA GLY A 109 0.13 13.78 7.80
C GLY A 109 0.15 13.21 6.38
N LEU A 110 0.10 11.88 6.21
CA LEU A 110 -0.08 11.27 4.89
C LEU A 110 -1.53 11.44 4.45
N ARG A 111 -1.75 12.04 3.28
CA ARG A 111 -3.10 12.37 2.78
C ARG A 111 -3.47 11.46 1.64
N GLY A 112 -4.77 11.18 1.54
CA GLY A 112 -5.29 10.48 0.37
C GLY A 112 -5.38 11.38 -0.85
N GLY A 113 -5.55 10.77 -2.03
CA GLY A 113 -5.79 11.50 -3.26
C GLY A 113 -7.05 12.38 -3.13
N SER A 114 -6.88 13.70 -3.09
CA SER A 114 -7.99 14.65 -3.12
C SER A 114 -8.69 14.60 -4.48
N ARG A 115 -10.03 14.65 -4.47
CA ARG A 115 -10.87 14.75 -5.67
C ARG A 115 -10.64 16.02 -6.51
N ASN A 116 -9.86 16.98 -6.00
CA ASN A 116 -9.65 18.31 -6.58
C ASN A 116 -8.29 18.50 -7.28
N ASP A 117 -7.45 17.46 -7.35
CA ASP A 117 -6.12 17.55 -7.98
C ASP A 117 -6.03 16.72 -9.28
N ALA A 118 -7.17 16.48 -9.94
CA ALA A 118 -7.29 15.81 -11.24
C ALA A 118 -7.47 16.84 -12.36
#